data_AF-A0A944J065-F1
#
_entry.id   AF-A0A944J065-F1
#
_cell.length_a   1.000
_cell.length_b   1.000
_cell.length_c   1.000
_cell.angle_alpha   90.00
_cell.angle_beta   90.00
_cell.angle_gamma   90.00
#
_symmetry.space_group_name_H-M   'P 1'
#
loop_
_entity.id
_entity.type
_entity.pdbx_description
1 polymer ?
#
loop_
_entity_poly.entity_id
_entity_poly.type
_entity_poly.pdbx_seq_one_letter_code
_entity_poly.pdbx_strand_id
1 'polypeptide(L)'
;MPPDIWFPLVRAAWTYVHTFAPDILRALRQVEQLKDAAAASAAGKDATLDACLADPDWKVPCHYDPQWPKDLPPEVNWSMLTLQLGVDERRSGALFGRSSAAARSRRAKVLRAVADGRYHLGYPMPLAEVTRTDGSHGPWHPGFDLYELSVLATTLRNASFVLVAALSMMRDSELQEIVRRSVVEHYNAPAIASTLVKGHDGRPRKHWWISEPVAEAIAVAEALSPHPTRVFTTLTPHAVNEELDGGNMVDSFIASVNAGHVYSGLDPIPAGTVRPHMFRRTMAMLTDQFAGSEIALGIQLKHIATRALANRATRGYAAPDATWAKHLDDAVHAARFRRLKDLYGAHASGEEIGFGPAAERLKAVFDQVTATVEARHGDARVEDDLLRKARITIRFGTLNNCLFDERNPAGAVCLENAVVPEGHTGPLEDRCRPDRCPNSMIGTEHIPLYDSHHRTQLQLLQTPGLPAGRKALISREAERAQAVLDKMRGTPA
;
A
#
# COMPACT_ATOMS: atom_id res chain seq x y z
N MET A 1 -2.58 -13.51 -7.29
CA MET A 1 -2.99 -12.56 -8.35
C MET A 1 -1.73 -12.20 -9.11
N PRO A 2 -1.68 -12.30 -10.44
CA PRO A 2 -0.46 -12.05 -11.22
C PRO A 2 0.20 -10.67 -10.93
N PRO A 3 1.54 -10.55 -11.00
CA PRO A 3 2.26 -9.29 -10.71
C PRO A 3 1.84 -8.12 -11.60
N ASP A 4 1.62 -8.38 -12.88
CA ASP A 4 1.18 -7.43 -13.91
C ASP A 4 -0.22 -6.84 -13.64
N ILE A 5 -1.04 -7.51 -12.83
CA ILE A 5 -2.31 -6.96 -12.32
C ILE A 5 -2.10 -6.34 -10.93
N TRP A 6 -1.36 -7.00 -10.03
CA TRP A 6 -1.17 -6.58 -8.63
C TRP A 6 -0.58 -5.17 -8.53
N PHE A 7 0.54 -4.92 -9.22
CA PHE A 7 1.24 -3.64 -9.10
C PHE A 7 0.45 -2.43 -9.62
N PRO A 8 -0.11 -2.44 -10.85
CA PRO A 8 -0.90 -1.30 -11.31
C PRO A 8 -2.19 -1.13 -10.50
N LEU A 9 -2.84 -2.21 -10.05
CA LEU A 9 -4.04 -2.13 -9.22
C LEU A 9 -3.77 -1.46 -7.86
N VAL A 10 -2.73 -1.88 -7.14
CA VAL A 10 -2.36 -1.29 -5.84
C VAL A 10 -1.87 0.15 -6.02
N ARG A 11 -1.11 0.43 -7.07
CA ARG A 11 -0.66 1.80 -7.40
C ARG A 11 -1.83 2.73 -7.72
N ALA A 12 -2.78 2.28 -8.53
CA ALA A 12 -3.99 3.04 -8.84
C ALA A 12 -4.82 3.30 -7.58
N ALA A 13 -5.04 2.28 -6.75
CA ALA A 13 -5.77 2.43 -5.50
C ALA A 13 -5.10 3.44 -4.56
N TRP A 14 -3.77 3.36 -4.43
CA TRP A 14 -3.00 4.33 -3.65
C TRP A 14 -3.08 5.74 -4.21
N THR A 15 -2.94 5.91 -5.53
CA THR A 15 -3.01 7.23 -6.17
C THR A 15 -4.39 7.87 -5.99
N TYR A 16 -5.47 7.10 -6.10
CA TYR A 16 -6.81 7.58 -5.81
C TYR A 16 -6.96 8.04 -4.36
N VAL A 17 -6.48 7.25 -3.40
CA VAL A 17 -6.55 7.56 -1.96
C VAL A 17 -5.69 8.77 -1.59
N HIS A 18 -4.46 8.83 -2.08
CA HIS A 18 -3.47 9.79 -1.62
C HIS A 18 -3.48 11.09 -2.42
N THR A 19 -3.56 10.98 -3.75
CA THR A 19 -3.42 12.12 -4.66
C THR A 19 -4.77 12.69 -5.06
N PHE A 20 -5.76 11.84 -5.39
CA PHE A 20 -7.04 12.31 -5.95
C PHE A 20 -8.12 12.57 -4.89
N ALA A 21 -8.05 11.90 -3.73
CA ALA A 21 -9.04 12.07 -2.67
C ALA A 21 -9.21 13.51 -2.18
N PRO A 22 -8.15 14.32 -1.98
CA PRO A 22 -8.30 15.71 -1.57
C PRO A 22 -9.18 16.52 -2.53
N ASP A 23 -9.04 16.31 -3.84
CA ASP A 23 -9.83 16.98 -4.87
C ASP A 23 -11.29 16.53 -4.85
N ILE A 24 -11.52 15.22 -4.86
CA ILE A 24 -12.87 14.63 -4.86
C ILE A 24 -13.63 15.06 -3.60
N LEU A 25 -13.01 14.95 -2.42
CA LEU A 25 -13.63 15.32 -1.15
C LEU A 25 -13.89 16.83 -1.05
N ARG A 26 -13.01 17.67 -1.62
CA ARG A 26 -13.21 19.12 -1.68
C ARG A 26 -14.38 19.47 -2.60
N ALA A 27 -14.47 18.86 -3.77
CA ALA A 27 -15.58 19.04 -4.70
C ALA A 27 -16.92 18.61 -4.08
N LEU A 28 -16.95 17.45 -3.40
CA LEU A 28 -18.14 16.95 -2.69
C LEU A 28 -18.61 17.95 -1.63
N ARG A 29 -17.71 18.46 -0.79
CA ARG A 29 -18.05 19.47 0.23
C ARG A 29 -18.58 20.76 -0.39
N GLN A 30 -17.99 21.24 -1.48
CA GLN A 30 -18.45 22.46 -2.14
C GLN A 30 -19.83 22.30 -2.77
N VAL A 31 -20.11 21.15 -3.39
CA VAL A 31 -21.45 20.85 -3.91
C VAL A 31 -22.47 20.76 -2.78
N GLU A 32 -22.13 20.14 -1.65
CA GLU A 32 -23.03 20.08 -0.49
C GLU A 32 -23.33 21.48 0.06
N GLN A 33 -22.31 22.33 0.19
CA GLN A 33 -22.49 23.74 0.60
C GLN A 33 -23.41 24.52 -0.35
N LEU A 34 -23.29 24.30 -1.66
CA LEU A 34 -24.16 24.92 -2.64
C LEU A 34 -25.61 24.43 -2.52
N LYS A 35 -25.81 23.14 -2.23
CA LYS A 35 -27.14 22.56 -1.99
C LYS A 35 -27.76 23.09 -0.70
N ASP A 36 -26.99 23.19 0.37
CA ASP A 36 -27.46 23.72 1.66
C ASP A 36 -27.84 25.22 1.56
N ALA A 37 -27.11 25.98 0.74
CA ALA A 37 -27.37 27.40 0.51
C ALA A 37 -28.47 27.66 -0.54
N ALA A 38 -28.91 26.64 -1.29
CA ALA A 38 -29.83 26.81 -2.41
C ALA A 38 -31.26 27.11 -1.95
N ALA A 39 -31.86 28.14 -2.54
CA ALA A 39 -33.26 28.49 -2.28
C ALA A 39 -34.21 27.72 -3.20
N ALA A 40 -35.43 27.44 -2.72
CA ALA A 40 -36.50 26.86 -3.53
C ALA A 40 -37.08 27.83 -4.59
N SER A 41 -36.87 29.14 -4.40
CA SER A 41 -37.44 30.19 -5.26
C SER A 41 -36.46 30.66 -6.33
N ALA A 42 -36.98 30.84 -7.54
CA ALA A 42 -36.29 31.41 -8.69
C ALA A 42 -36.52 32.93 -8.84
N ALA A 43 -37.21 33.58 -7.89
CA ALA A 43 -37.49 35.01 -7.95
C ALA A 43 -36.18 35.84 -7.92
N GLY A 44 -36.10 36.89 -8.74
CA GLY A 44 -34.94 37.80 -8.82
C GLY A 44 -33.71 37.24 -9.54
N LYS A 45 -33.72 35.98 -10.01
CA LYS A 45 -32.54 35.34 -10.61
C LYS A 45 -32.16 35.85 -12.00
N ASP A 46 -33.01 36.65 -12.65
CA ASP A 46 -32.64 37.38 -13.87
C ASP A 46 -31.50 38.36 -13.60
N ALA A 47 -31.62 39.19 -12.56
CA ALA A 47 -30.60 40.16 -12.19
C ALA A 47 -29.31 39.47 -11.74
N THR A 48 -29.42 38.35 -11.02
CA THR A 48 -28.25 37.53 -10.65
C THR A 48 -27.53 36.97 -11.87
N LEU A 49 -28.27 36.36 -12.81
CA LEU A 49 -27.68 35.83 -14.03
C LEU A 49 -27.03 36.93 -14.88
N ASP A 50 -27.67 38.10 -14.99
CA ASP A 50 -27.12 39.22 -15.74
C ASP A 50 -25.87 39.80 -15.08
N ALA A 51 -25.82 39.87 -13.75
CA ALA A 51 -24.61 40.25 -13.01
C ALA A 51 -23.46 39.24 -13.22
N CYS A 52 -23.76 37.94 -13.12
CA CYS A 52 -22.78 36.89 -13.42
C CYS A 52 -22.26 36.97 -14.85
N LEU A 53 -23.15 37.17 -15.84
CA LEU A 53 -22.74 37.27 -17.25
C LEU A 53 -22.01 38.57 -17.60
N ALA A 54 -22.12 39.60 -16.75
CA ALA A 54 -21.37 40.84 -16.89
C ALA A 54 -19.95 40.74 -16.30
N ASP A 55 -19.73 39.82 -15.37
CA ASP A 55 -18.40 39.50 -14.85
C ASP A 55 -17.60 38.70 -15.89
N PRO A 56 -16.44 39.20 -16.36
CA PRO A 56 -15.62 38.52 -17.37
C PRO A 56 -14.95 37.25 -16.83
N ASP A 57 -14.74 37.15 -15.51
CA ASP A 57 -14.08 36.00 -14.88
C ASP A 57 -15.08 34.88 -14.57
N TRP A 58 -16.37 35.19 -14.56
CA TRP A 58 -17.43 34.20 -14.38
C TRP A 58 -17.64 33.39 -15.66
N LYS A 59 -17.61 32.07 -15.52
CA LYS A 59 -17.67 31.11 -16.62
C LYS A 59 -18.87 30.18 -16.44
N VAL A 60 -19.54 29.85 -17.53
CA VAL A 60 -20.68 28.92 -17.53
C VAL A 60 -20.20 27.48 -17.30
N PRO A 61 -20.78 26.75 -16.33
CA PRO A 61 -20.43 25.35 -16.11
C PRO A 61 -20.98 24.49 -17.25
N CYS A 62 -20.12 23.71 -17.89
CA CYS A 62 -20.48 22.78 -18.96
C CYS A 62 -20.08 21.34 -18.60
N HIS A 63 -20.80 20.38 -19.17
CA HIS A 63 -20.46 18.97 -19.07
C HIS A 63 -19.14 18.69 -19.79
N TYR A 64 -18.39 17.75 -19.23
CA TYR A 64 -17.29 17.13 -19.93
C TYR A 64 -17.78 15.86 -20.62
N ASP A 65 -17.63 15.78 -21.93
CA ASP A 65 -17.86 14.55 -22.68
C ASP A 65 -16.72 14.38 -23.70
N PRO A 66 -15.87 13.34 -23.56
CA PRO A 66 -14.76 13.10 -24.47
C PRO A 66 -15.20 12.71 -25.88
N GLN A 67 -16.45 12.28 -26.06
CA GLN A 67 -17.04 11.95 -27.36
C GLN A 67 -17.73 13.15 -28.01
N TRP A 68 -17.85 14.28 -27.29
CA TRP A 68 -18.46 15.48 -27.83
C TRP A 68 -17.65 16.06 -29.01
N PRO A 69 -18.30 16.47 -30.11
CA PRO A 69 -17.60 17.07 -31.24
C PRO A 69 -16.83 18.32 -30.83
N LYS A 70 -15.52 18.36 -31.09
CA LYS A 70 -14.63 19.47 -30.70
C LYS A 70 -14.99 20.81 -31.36
N ASP A 71 -15.67 20.77 -32.50
CA ASP A 71 -16.06 21.95 -33.27
C ASP A 71 -17.38 22.58 -32.77
N LEU A 72 -18.06 21.94 -31.80
CA LEU A 72 -19.30 22.43 -31.22
C LEU A 72 -19.06 22.95 -29.79
N PRO A 73 -19.77 24.02 -29.38
CA PRO A 73 -19.76 24.44 -27.98
C PRO A 73 -20.21 23.27 -27.07
N PRO A 74 -19.61 23.11 -25.88
CA PRO A 74 -19.97 22.02 -24.99
C PRO A 74 -21.40 22.16 -24.45
N GLU A 75 -21.97 21.05 -24.01
CA GLU A 75 -23.30 21.07 -23.39
C GLU A 75 -23.25 21.77 -22.03
N VAL A 76 -24.13 22.76 -21.83
CA VAL A 76 -24.25 23.48 -20.56
C VAL A 76 -24.80 22.55 -19.48
N ASN A 77 -24.15 22.55 -18.31
CA ASN A 77 -24.64 21.88 -17.14
C ASN A 77 -25.66 22.76 -16.42
N TRP A 78 -26.92 22.66 -16.85
CA TRP A 78 -28.03 23.47 -16.32
C TRP A 78 -28.24 23.26 -14.82
N SER A 79 -28.02 22.04 -14.31
CA SER A 79 -28.17 21.73 -12.89
C SER A 79 -27.11 22.42 -12.04
N MET A 80 -25.84 22.35 -12.46
CA MET A 80 -24.75 23.06 -11.78
C MET A 80 -24.91 24.57 -11.87
N LEU A 81 -25.29 25.10 -13.05
CA LEU A 81 -25.57 26.53 -13.20
C LEU A 81 -26.69 26.98 -12.27
N THR A 82 -27.74 26.17 -12.11
CA THR A 82 -28.84 26.47 -11.19
C THR A 82 -28.36 26.55 -9.74
N LEU A 83 -27.50 25.62 -9.31
CA LEU A 83 -26.88 25.64 -7.97
C LEU A 83 -25.95 26.84 -7.76
N GLN A 84 -25.12 27.18 -8.75
CA GLN A 84 -24.24 28.36 -8.68
C GLN A 84 -25.04 29.67 -8.59
N LEU A 85 -26.25 29.72 -9.15
CA LEU A 85 -27.17 30.83 -8.97
C LEU A 85 -27.90 30.79 -7.62
N GLY A 86 -27.59 29.84 -6.74
CA GLY A 86 -28.19 29.69 -5.41
C GLY A 86 -29.64 29.21 -5.44
N VAL A 87 -29.97 28.32 -6.37
CA VAL A 87 -31.30 27.68 -6.50
C VAL A 87 -31.13 26.17 -6.54
N ASP A 88 -32.08 25.45 -5.96
CA ASP A 88 -32.11 23.98 -5.97
C ASP A 88 -32.04 23.44 -7.42
N GLU A 89 -31.14 22.47 -7.68
CA GLU A 89 -30.88 21.92 -9.01
C GLU A 89 -32.12 21.34 -9.70
N ARG A 90 -33.10 20.86 -8.92
CA ARG A 90 -34.37 20.29 -9.41
C ARG A 90 -35.24 21.35 -10.08
N ARG A 91 -34.94 22.64 -9.86
CA ARG A 91 -35.63 23.79 -10.47
C ARG A 91 -34.96 24.27 -11.75
N SER A 92 -33.90 23.60 -12.23
CA SER A 92 -33.22 23.94 -13.50
C SER A 92 -34.19 24.05 -14.67
N GLY A 93 -35.17 23.15 -14.78
CA GLY A 93 -36.24 23.21 -15.79
C GLY A 93 -37.16 24.43 -15.66
N ALA A 94 -37.37 24.96 -14.46
CA ALA A 94 -38.16 26.18 -14.25
C ALA A 94 -37.37 27.44 -14.66
N LEU A 95 -36.06 27.46 -14.42
CA LEU A 95 -35.19 28.58 -14.77
C LEU A 95 -34.80 28.61 -16.25
N PHE A 96 -34.45 27.46 -16.82
CA PHE A 96 -33.82 27.31 -18.14
C PHE A 96 -34.58 26.40 -19.11
N GLY A 97 -35.83 26.06 -18.77
CA GLY A 97 -36.72 25.28 -19.63
C GLY A 97 -37.17 26.02 -20.88
N ARG A 98 -37.96 25.33 -21.71
CA ARG A 98 -38.44 25.85 -23.01
C ARG A 98 -39.85 26.42 -22.97
N SER A 99 -40.59 26.23 -21.88
CA SER A 99 -42.02 26.55 -21.77
C SER A 99 -42.29 28.05 -21.63
N SER A 100 -41.52 28.78 -20.82
CA SER A 100 -41.73 30.22 -20.57
C SER A 100 -40.82 31.12 -21.40
N ALA A 101 -41.30 32.31 -21.78
CA ALA A 101 -40.51 33.29 -22.52
C ALA A 101 -39.28 33.76 -21.71
N ALA A 102 -39.44 33.95 -20.40
CA ALA A 102 -38.34 34.30 -19.49
C ALA A 102 -37.26 33.21 -19.45
N ALA A 103 -37.64 31.93 -19.33
CA ALA A 103 -36.68 30.82 -19.32
C ALA A 103 -35.94 30.68 -20.66
N ARG A 104 -36.64 30.85 -21.79
CA ARG A 104 -36.01 30.89 -23.12
C ARG A 104 -35.01 32.04 -23.25
N SER A 105 -35.35 33.22 -22.72
CA SER A 105 -34.44 34.38 -22.71
C SER A 105 -33.17 34.09 -21.90
N ARG A 106 -33.28 33.58 -20.67
CA ARG A 106 -32.12 33.16 -19.85
C ARG A 106 -31.26 32.13 -20.58
N ARG A 107 -31.89 31.10 -21.15
CA ARG A 107 -31.20 30.05 -21.90
C ARG A 107 -30.41 30.63 -23.07
N ALA A 108 -30.98 31.56 -23.82
CA ALA A 108 -30.30 32.19 -24.95
C ALA A 108 -29.06 33.01 -24.51
N LYS A 109 -29.16 33.74 -23.39
CA LYS A 109 -28.01 34.48 -22.82
C LYS A 109 -26.86 33.54 -22.45
N VAL A 110 -27.17 32.43 -21.78
CA VAL A 110 -26.18 31.42 -21.37
C VAL A 110 -25.54 30.74 -22.59
N LEU A 111 -26.35 30.31 -23.56
CA LEU A 111 -25.83 29.66 -24.78
C LEU A 111 -24.93 30.60 -25.59
N ARG A 112 -25.25 31.90 -25.62
CA ARG A 112 -24.38 32.89 -26.25
C ARG A 112 -23.04 33.00 -25.54
N ALA A 113 -23.03 33.07 -24.21
CA ALA A 113 -21.78 33.11 -23.45
C ALA A 113 -20.89 31.88 -23.71
N VAL A 114 -21.49 30.70 -23.81
CA VAL A 114 -20.76 29.46 -24.12
C VAL A 114 -20.21 29.47 -25.55
N ALA A 115 -21.00 29.96 -26.52
CA ALA A 115 -20.55 30.14 -27.89
C ALA A 115 -19.40 31.17 -28.01
N ASP A 116 -19.39 32.18 -27.14
CA ASP A 116 -18.30 33.17 -27.02
C ASP A 116 -17.06 32.60 -26.26
N GLY A 117 -17.06 31.32 -25.90
CA GLY A 117 -15.95 30.66 -25.20
C GLY A 117 -15.91 30.89 -23.68
N ARG A 118 -16.95 31.48 -23.08
CA ARG A 118 -17.02 31.79 -21.65
C ARG A 118 -17.57 30.63 -20.83
N TYR A 119 -16.85 29.52 -20.82
CA TYR A 119 -17.23 28.33 -20.08
C TYR A 119 -16.04 27.66 -19.38
N HIS A 120 -16.36 26.77 -18.44
CA HIS A 120 -15.42 25.81 -17.87
C HIS A 120 -16.06 24.41 -17.88
N LEU A 121 -15.24 23.37 -17.95
CA LEU A 121 -15.71 21.98 -17.91
C LEU A 121 -15.77 21.50 -16.47
N GLY A 122 -16.87 20.87 -16.08
CA GLY A 122 -17.10 20.42 -14.70
C GLY A 122 -17.13 21.59 -13.71
N TYR A 123 -16.71 21.36 -12.46
CA TYR A 123 -16.63 22.36 -11.40
C TYR A 123 -15.29 23.12 -11.46
N PRO A 124 -15.26 24.46 -11.34
CA PRO A 124 -14.04 25.23 -11.53
C PRO A 124 -13.18 25.15 -10.28
N MET A 125 -12.24 24.20 -10.26
CA MET A 125 -11.28 24.05 -9.17
C MET A 125 -9.92 23.56 -9.70
N PRO A 126 -8.81 23.98 -9.08
CA PRO A 126 -7.50 23.44 -9.41
C PRO A 126 -7.45 21.98 -8.96
N LEU A 127 -7.07 21.09 -9.86
CA LEU A 127 -6.89 19.67 -9.58
C LEU A 127 -5.41 19.34 -9.47
N ALA A 128 -5.09 18.24 -8.79
CA ALA A 128 -3.72 17.74 -8.72
C ALA A 128 -3.17 17.48 -10.14
N GLU A 129 -1.94 17.94 -10.36
CA GLU A 129 -1.25 17.75 -11.63
C GLU A 129 -0.55 16.39 -11.64
N VAL A 130 -0.61 15.70 -12.77
CA VAL A 130 0.00 14.38 -12.99
C VAL A 130 0.78 14.36 -14.29
N THR A 131 1.79 13.48 -14.33
CA THR A 131 2.51 13.16 -15.57
C THR A 131 1.86 11.93 -16.21
N ARG A 132 1.48 12.06 -17.47
CA ARG A 132 0.84 10.99 -18.24
C ARG A 132 1.87 10.11 -18.93
N THR A 133 1.44 8.96 -19.44
CA THR A 133 2.30 8.01 -20.15
C THR A 133 2.90 8.57 -21.43
N ASP A 134 2.25 9.56 -22.04
CA ASP A 134 2.76 10.31 -23.20
C ASP A 134 3.74 11.43 -22.84
N GLY A 135 4.07 11.59 -21.55
CA GLY A 135 4.95 12.63 -21.03
C GLY A 135 4.29 13.99 -20.83
N SER A 136 3.00 14.15 -21.18
CA SER A 136 2.27 15.39 -20.92
C SER A 136 2.01 15.57 -19.43
N HIS A 137 2.00 16.83 -18.99
CA HIS A 137 1.68 17.23 -17.62
C HIS A 137 0.35 18.00 -17.63
N GLY A 138 -0.53 17.71 -16.69
CA GLY A 138 -1.82 18.40 -16.59
C GLY A 138 -2.65 17.87 -15.42
N PRO A 139 -3.86 18.41 -15.22
CA PRO A 139 -4.76 17.91 -14.19
C PRO A 139 -5.13 16.45 -14.42
N TRP A 140 -5.27 15.67 -13.34
CA TRP A 140 -5.59 14.25 -13.40
C TRP A 140 -7.01 13.94 -13.91
N HIS A 141 -7.87 14.96 -13.96
CA HIS A 141 -9.21 14.89 -14.52
C HIS A 141 -9.53 16.17 -15.30
N PRO A 142 -10.37 16.11 -16.35
CA PRO A 142 -10.81 17.29 -17.10
C PRO A 142 -11.81 18.21 -16.36
N GLY A 143 -12.21 17.87 -15.13
CA GLY A 143 -13.24 18.57 -14.34
C GLY A 143 -14.44 17.67 -13.98
N PHE A 144 -15.13 17.95 -12.87
CA PHE A 144 -16.22 17.12 -12.35
C PHE A 144 -17.58 17.76 -12.60
N ASP A 145 -18.52 17.07 -13.25
CA ASP A 145 -19.92 17.45 -13.13
C ASP A 145 -20.59 16.75 -11.92
N LEU A 146 -21.87 17.03 -11.65
CA LEU A 146 -22.57 16.45 -10.50
C LEU A 146 -22.69 14.91 -10.59
N TYR A 147 -22.85 14.38 -11.80
CA TYR A 147 -22.97 12.94 -12.02
C TYR A 147 -21.59 12.29 -11.87
N GLU A 148 -20.59 12.81 -12.57
CA GLU A 148 -19.22 12.34 -12.51
C GLU A 148 -18.66 12.38 -11.10
N LEU A 149 -18.98 13.43 -10.33
CA LEU A 149 -18.55 13.51 -8.93
C LEU A 149 -19.16 12.37 -8.08
N SER A 150 -20.39 11.94 -8.36
CA SER A 150 -21.01 10.79 -7.68
C SER A 150 -20.36 9.46 -8.07
N VAL A 151 -19.94 9.33 -9.34
CA VAL A 151 -19.16 8.19 -9.85
C VAL A 151 -17.81 8.16 -9.17
N LEU A 152 -17.08 9.28 -9.17
CA LEU A 152 -15.75 9.41 -8.53
C LEU A 152 -15.79 9.16 -7.03
N ALA A 153 -16.84 9.57 -6.32
CA ALA A 153 -17.02 9.22 -4.90
C ALA A 153 -17.12 7.70 -4.71
N THR A 154 -17.86 7.02 -5.59
CA THR A 154 -17.98 5.56 -5.59
C THR A 154 -16.66 4.88 -5.96
N THR A 155 -15.95 5.40 -6.95
CA THR A 155 -14.62 4.93 -7.36
C THR A 155 -13.61 5.10 -6.22
N LEU A 156 -13.64 6.23 -5.51
CA LEU A 156 -12.76 6.50 -4.37
C LEU A 156 -13.05 5.56 -3.19
N ARG A 157 -14.33 5.30 -2.87
CA ARG A 157 -14.71 4.27 -1.89
C ARG A 157 -14.14 2.91 -2.29
N ASN A 158 -14.29 2.52 -3.55
CA ASN A 158 -13.79 1.24 -4.04
C ASN A 158 -12.25 1.19 -4.03
N ALA A 159 -11.56 2.28 -4.33
CA ALA A 159 -10.11 2.41 -4.24
C ALA A 159 -9.62 2.18 -2.80
N SER A 160 -10.26 2.85 -1.83
CA SER A 160 -10.00 2.62 -0.40
C SER A 160 -10.23 1.16 -0.02
N PHE A 161 -11.32 0.55 -0.47
CA PHE A 161 -11.60 -0.87 -0.21
C PHE A 161 -10.50 -1.77 -0.76
N VAL A 162 -10.09 -1.57 -2.02
CA VAL A 162 -9.01 -2.33 -2.68
C VAL A 162 -7.71 -2.18 -1.92
N LEU A 163 -7.32 -0.98 -1.50
CA LEU A 163 -6.05 -0.76 -0.81
C LEU A 163 -6.05 -1.41 0.59
N VAL A 164 -7.14 -1.27 1.34
CA VAL A 164 -7.27 -1.93 2.65
C VAL A 164 -7.28 -3.45 2.46
N ALA A 165 -8.01 -4.00 1.48
CA ALA A 165 -8.01 -5.42 1.19
C ALA A 165 -6.62 -5.96 0.80
N ALA A 166 -5.88 -5.21 -0.01
CA ALA A 166 -4.54 -5.54 -0.47
C ALA A 166 -3.54 -5.65 0.68
N LEU A 167 -3.54 -4.69 1.61
CA LEU A 167 -2.44 -4.50 2.55
C LEU A 167 -2.76 -4.91 4.00
N SER A 168 -4.04 -4.99 4.39
CA SER A 168 -4.42 -5.40 5.77
C SER A 168 -4.48 -6.92 5.95
N MET A 169 -4.55 -7.68 4.84
CA MET A 169 -4.88 -9.11 4.83
C MET A 169 -6.23 -9.44 5.47
N MET A 170 -7.16 -8.51 5.65
CA MET A 170 -8.51 -8.79 6.14
C MET A 170 -9.35 -9.56 5.09
N ARG A 171 -10.37 -10.31 5.55
CA ARG A 171 -11.37 -10.91 4.65
C ARG A 171 -12.38 -9.87 4.21
N ASP A 172 -13.04 -10.10 3.09
CA ASP A 172 -14.13 -9.23 2.60
C ASP A 172 -15.18 -8.92 3.67
N SER A 173 -15.73 -9.96 4.31
CA SER A 173 -16.69 -9.78 5.41
C SER A 173 -16.11 -8.99 6.59
N GLU A 174 -14.82 -9.13 6.89
CA GLU A 174 -14.15 -8.38 7.97
C GLU A 174 -13.97 -6.90 7.59
N LEU A 175 -13.72 -6.60 6.31
CA LEU A 175 -13.59 -5.24 5.78
C LEU A 175 -14.93 -4.51 5.87
N GLN A 176 -16.03 -5.17 5.48
CA GLN A 176 -17.37 -4.57 5.51
C GLN A 176 -17.88 -4.30 6.94
N GLU A 177 -17.34 -5.00 7.93
CA GLU A 177 -17.62 -4.80 9.36
C GLU A 177 -16.74 -3.70 10.00
N ILE A 178 -15.83 -3.06 9.24
CA ILE A 178 -15.02 -1.96 9.77
C ILE A 178 -15.92 -0.79 10.16
N VAL A 179 -15.82 -0.41 11.43
CA VAL A 179 -16.52 0.76 11.98
C VAL A 179 -15.67 2.02 11.92
N ARG A 180 -16.34 3.17 12.01
CA ARG A 180 -15.73 4.48 12.17
C ARG A 180 -14.77 4.51 13.35
N ARG A 181 -13.67 5.26 13.23
CA ARG A 181 -12.62 5.38 14.26
C ARG A 181 -12.06 4.02 14.71
N SER A 182 -11.95 3.08 13.77
CA SER A 182 -11.39 1.74 14.02
C SER A 182 -9.87 1.70 14.00
N VAL A 183 -9.21 2.70 13.41
CA VAL A 183 -7.76 2.84 13.46
C VAL A 183 -7.33 3.28 14.85
N VAL A 184 -6.53 2.45 15.51
CA VAL A 184 -6.01 2.67 16.87
C VAL A 184 -4.52 2.35 16.92
N GLU A 185 -3.86 2.80 17.97
CA GLU A 185 -2.52 2.32 18.31
C GLU A 185 -2.60 0.99 19.07
N HIS A 186 -1.88 -0.03 18.59
CA HIS A 186 -1.80 -1.33 19.25
C HIS A 186 -0.36 -1.84 19.23
N TYR A 187 0.26 -1.93 20.41
CA TYR A 187 1.70 -2.21 20.56
C TYR A 187 2.58 -1.22 19.77
N ASN A 188 2.33 0.08 19.94
CA ASN A 188 3.08 1.18 19.31
C ASN A 188 3.07 1.16 17.77
N ALA A 189 2.08 0.51 17.18
CA ALA A 189 1.89 0.45 15.73
C ALA A 189 0.41 0.66 15.39
N PRO A 190 0.09 1.30 14.25
CA PRO A 190 -1.28 1.50 13.85
C PRO A 190 -1.93 0.15 13.51
N ALA A 191 -3.18 -0.03 13.97
CA ALA A 191 -3.96 -1.22 13.74
C ALA A 191 -5.44 -0.90 13.52
N ILE A 192 -6.09 -1.69 12.67
CA ILE A 192 -7.55 -1.72 12.57
C ILE A 192 -8.07 -2.59 13.69
N ALA A 193 -8.89 -2.01 14.55
CA ALA A 193 -9.50 -2.73 15.63
C ALA A 193 -10.97 -3.00 15.30
N SER A 194 -11.26 -4.27 15.02
CA SER A 194 -12.57 -4.73 14.56
C SER A 194 -13.03 -5.96 15.36
N THR A 195 -14.33 -6.04 15.61
CA THR A 195 -14.98 -7.24 16.17
C THR A 195 -15.33 -8.15 15.02
N LEU A 196 -14.79 -9.36 15.00
CA LEU A 196 -15.15 -10.36 13.99
C LEU A 196 -16.56 -10.88 14.32
N VAL A 197 -17.61 -10.31 13.75
CA VAL A 197 -19.01 -10.64 14.08
C VAL A 197 -19.55 -11.65 13.08
N LYS A 198 -19.14 -12.91 13.22
CA LYS A 198 -20.01 -14.02 12.79
C LYS A 198 -20.84 -14.52 13.97
N GLY A 199 -21.96 -13.83 14.19
CA GLY A 199 -23.12 -14.30 14.95
C GLY A 199 -22.93 -14.53 16.46
N HIS A 200 -21.96 -13.87 17.10
CA HIS A 200 -21.73 -14.03 18.54
C HIS A 200 -21.34 -12.69 19.18
N ASP A 201 -22.22 -12.15 20.01
CA ASP A 201 -21.95 -10.99 20.86
C ASP A 201 -20.89 -11.37 21.93
N GLY A 202 -19.97 -10.45 22.26
CA GLY A 202 -19.04 -10.61 23.39
C GLY A 202 -17.64 -11.18 23.10
N ARG A 203 -17.19 -11.28 21.84
CA ARG A 203 -15.79 -11.65 21.53
C ARG A 203 -14.81 -10.48 21.70
N PRO A 204 -13.56 -10.72 22.13
CA PRO A 204 -12.55 -9.68 22.23
C PRO A 204 -12.28 -9.07 20.85
N ARG A 205 -12.23 -7.74 20.83
CA ARG A 205 -11.88 -6.93 19.64
C ARG A 205 -10.52 -7.37 19.12
N LYS A 206 -10.44 -7.69 17.84
CA LYS A 206 -9.21 -8.14 17.16
C LYS A 206 -8.54 -6.95 16.51
N HIS A 207 -7.21 -7.01 16.42
CA HIS A 207 -6.38 -5.96 15.83
C HIS A 207 -5.66 -6.49 14.60
N TRP A 208 -5.71 -5.77 13.49
CA TRP A 208 -4.91 -6.02 12.29
C TRP A 208 -3.90 -4.90 12.18
N TRP A 209 -2.61 -5.22 12.25
CA TRP A 209 -1.57 -4.21 12.05
C TRP A 209 -1.61 -3.73 10.61
N ILE A 210 -1.43 -2.43 10.43
CA ILE A 210 -1.55 -1.79 9.12
C ILE A 210 -0.39 -0.82 8.89
N SER A 211 -0.20 -0.45 7.63
CA SER A 211 0.68 0.65 7.24
C SER A 211 -0.09 1.97 7.22
N GLU A 212 0.64 3.09 7.19
CA GLU A 212 0.08 4.43 7.05
C GLU A 212 -0.85 4.58 5.82
N PRO A 213 -0.51 4.09 4.62
CA PRO A 213 -1.43 4.10 3.47
C PRO A 213 -2.81 3.48 3.72
N VAL A 214 -2.88 2.44 4.56
CA VAL A 214 -4.14 1.78 4.90
C VAL A 214 -4.94 2.62 5.89
N ALA A 215 -4.26 3.28 6.84
CA ALA A 215 -4.91 4.21 7.75
C ALA A 215 -5.54 5.39 6.99
N GLU A 216 -4.81 5.93 6.00
CA GLU A 216 -5.31 6.98 5.12
C GLU A 216 -6.52 6.51 4.29
N ALA A 217 -6.45 5.31 3.70
CA ALA A 217 -7.59 4.74 2.96
C ALA A 217 -8.85 4.60 3.82
N ILE A 218 -8.71 4.22 5.09
CA ILE A 218 -9.82 4.14 6.03
C ILE A 218 -10.36 5.52 6.36
N ALA A 219 -9.50 6.51 6.58
CA ALA A 219 -9.93 7.89 6.83
C ALA A 219 -10.70 8.47 5.63
N VAL A 220 -10.23 8.21 4.41
CA VAL A 220 -10.91 8.62 3.16
C VAL A 220 -12.27 7.92 3.03
N ALA A 221 -12.33 6.60 3.23
CA ALA A 221 -13.59 5.86 3.16
C ALA A 221 -14.57 6.31 4.27
N GLU A 222 -14.07 6.61 5.47
CA GLU A 222 -14.85 7.12 6.58
C GLU A 222 -15.44 8.51 6.28
N ALA A 223 -14.69 9.37 5.58
CA ALA A 223 -15.14 10.68 5.15
C ALA A 223 -16.24 10.60 4.06
N LEU A 224 -16.22 9.57 3.22
CA LEU A 224 -17.24 9.34 2.18
C LEU A 224 -18.50 8.67 2.71
N SER A 225 -18.38 7.82 3.73
CA SER A 225 -19.49 7.00 4.21
C SER A 225 -20.67 7.85 4.71
N PRO A 226 -21.90 7.65 4.22
CA PRO A 226 -23.09 8.22 4.85
C PRO A 226 -23.57 7.42 6.07
N HIS A 227 -23.01 6.25 6.35
CA HIS A 227 -23.45 5.40 7.45
C HIS A 227 -22.95 5.94 8.81
N PRO A 228 -23.78 5.94 9.88
CA PRO A 228 -23.38 6.47 11.19
C PRO A 228 -22.26 5.66 11.87
N THR A 229 -22.18 4.35 11.63
CA THR A 229 -21.16 3.47 12.22
C THR A 229 -20.18 2.79 11.26
N ARG A 230 -20.56 2.36 10.05
CA ARG A 230 -19.70 1.61 9.12
C ARG A 230 -18.87 2.52 8.21
N VAL A 231 -17.67 2.07 7.87
CA VAL A 231 -16.75 2.76 6.94
C VAL A 231 -17.07 2.42 5.48
N PHE A 232 -17.33 1.16 5.17
CA PHE A 232 -17.70 0.74 3.82
C PHE A 232 -19.21 0.52 3.73
N THR A 233 -19.88 1.31 2.88
CA THR A 233 -21.32 1.27 2.65
C THR A 233 -21.65 1.76 1.23
N THR A 234 -22.89 1.58 0.79
CA THR A 234 -23.39 2.27 -0.41
C THR A 234 -23.44 3.78 -0.14
N LEU A 235 -23.14 4.58 -1.17
CA LEU A 235 -23.21 6.04 -1.05
C LEU A 235 -24.63 6.59 -1.27
N THR A 236 -25.55 5.73 -1.69
CA THR A 236 -26.96 6.07 -1.87
C THR A 236 -27.67 6.05 -0.52
N PRO A 237 -28.26 7.16 -0.04
CA PRO A 237 -28.82 7.24 1.32
C PRO A 237 -29.85 6.16 1.66
N HIS A 238 -30.70 5.77 0.71
CA HIS A 238 -31.73 4.75 0.92
C HIS A 238 -31.20 3.31 0.95
N ALA A 239 -29.99 3.08 0.41
CA ALA A 239 -29.36 1.77 0.32
C ALA A 239 -28.21 1.62 1.34
N VAL A 240 -28.04 2.56 2.27
CA VAL A 240 -26.86 2.63 3.16
C VAL A 240 -26.67 1.39 4.05
N ASN A 241 -27.74 0.61 4.25
CA ASN A 241 -27.70 -0.64 5.02
C ASN A 241 -27.53 -1.89 4.13
N GLU A 242 -27.51 -1.75 2.80
CA GLU A 242 -27.31 -2.86 1.89
C GLU A 242 -25.87 -3.38 1.95
N GLU A 243 -25.73 -4.70 1.81
CA GLU A 243 -24.43 -5.35 1.75
C GLU A 243 -23.71 -5.00 0.45
N LEU A 244 -22.39 -4.78 0.54
CA LEU A 244 -21.56 -4.53 -0.62
C LEU A 244 -21.00 -5.85 -1.14
N ASP A 245 -20.94 -6.01 -2.46
CA ASP A 245 -20.18 -7.10 -3.07
C ASP A 245 -18.73 -6.66 -3.32
N GLY A 246 -17.79 -7.26 -2.57
CA GLY A 246 -16.37 -6.94 -2.69
C GLY A 246 -15.77 -7.25 -4.07
N GLY A 247 -16.32 -8.24 -4.78
CA GLY A 247 -15.94 -8.53 -6.16
C GLY A 247 -16.38 -7.41 -7.13
N ASN A 248 -17.63 -6.98 -7.03
CA ASN A 248 -18.17 -5.88 -7.85
C ASN A 248 -17.47 -4.55 -7.56
N MET A 249 -17.09 -4.28 -6.30
CA MET A 249 -16.28 -3.09 -5.98
C MET A 249 -14.93 -3.11 -6.69
N VAL A 250 -14.25 -4.26 -6.69
CA VAL A 250 -12.97 -4.44 -7.39
C VAL A 250 -13.14 -4.29 -8.90
N ASP A 251 -14.12 -4.98 -9.49
CA ASP A 251 -14.38 -4.96 -10.93
C ASP A 251 -14.75 -3.53 -11.40
N SER A 252 -15.59 -2.82 -10.63
CA SER A 252 -15.97 -1.43 -10.91
C SER A 252 -14.80 -0.45 -10.78
N PHE A 253 -13.89 -0.67 -9.81
CA PHE A 253 -12.70 0.15 -9.66
C PHE A 253 -11.74 -0.03 -10.84
N ILE A 254 -11.47 -1.28 -11.24
CA ILE A 254 -10.64 -1.58 -12.42
C ILE A 254 -11.24 -0.93 -13.68
N ALA A 255 -12.55 -1.05 -13.88
CA ALA A 255 -13.23 -0.44 -15.01
C ALA A 255 -13.08 1.10 -15.01
N SER A 256 -13.21 1.74 -13.84
CA SER A 256 -13.05 3.19 -13.70
C SER A 256 -11.63 3.66 -14.01
N VAL A 257 -10.61 2.97 -13.48
CA VAL A 257 -9.20 3.27 -13.74
C VAL A 257 -8.92 3.16 -15.24
N ASN A 258 -9.37 2.09 -15.88
CA ASN A 258 -9.12 1.85 -17.30
C ASN A 258 -9.87 2.85 -18.19
N ALA A 259 -11.08 3.26 -17.83
CA ALA A 259 -11.82 4.30 -18.55
C ALA A 259 -11.14 5.68 -18.44
N GLY A 260 -10.57 6.01 -17.28
CA GLY A 260 -9.93 7.30 -16.99
C GLY A 260 -8.41 7.35 -17.21
N HIS A 261 -7.77 6.28 -17.67
CA HIS A 261 -6.30 6.16 -17.71
C HIS A 261 -5.62 7.27 -18.52
N VAL A 262 -6.28 7.75 -19.58
CA VAL A 262 -5.78 8.83 -20.46
C VAL A 262 -5.56 10.13 -19.71
N TYR A 263 -6.39 10.47 -18.71
CA TYR A 263 -6.27 11.75 -17.99
C TYR A 263 -5.53 11.62 -16.68
N SER A 264 -5.76 10.51 -15.97
CA SER A 264 -5.21 10.24 -14.63
C SER A 264 -3.71 9.93 -14.62
N GLY A 265 -3.12 9.58 -15.76
CA GLY A 265 -1.72 9.15 -15.85
C GLY A 265 -1.47 7.77 -15.23
N LEU A 266 -2.54 7.04 -14.87
CA LEU A 266 -2.44 5.69 -14.34
C LEU A 266 -2.22 4.67 -15.47
N ASP A 267 -1.40 3.67 -15.19
CA ASP A 267 -1.22 2.53 -16.09
C ASP A 267 -2.55 1.73 -16.19
N PRO A 268 -2.98 1.33 -17.40
CA PRO A 268 -4.15 0.47 -17.53
C PRO A 268 -3.89 -0.87 -16.84
N ILE A 269 -4.88 -1.34 -16.08
CA ILE A 269 -4.83 -2.62 -15.37
C ILE A 269 -5.22 -3.72 -16.37
N PRO A 270 -4.35 -4.73 -16.59
CA PRO A 270 -4.65 -5.83 -17.50
C PRO A 270 -5.91 -6.60 -17.13
N ALA A 271 -6.57 -7.18 -18.14
CA ALA A 271 -7.75 -8.00 -17.93
C ALA A 271 -7.41 -9.26 -17.11
N GLY A 272 -8.23 -9.55 -16.11
CA GLY A 272 -8.09 -10.76 -15.30
C GLY A 272 -9.10 -10.80 -14.16
N THR A 273 -9.35 -11.98 -13.60
CA THR A 273 -10.24 -12.13 -12.46
C THR A 273 -9.51 -11.76 -11.17
N VAL A 274 -10.04 -10.75 -10.46
CA VAL A 274 -9.55 -10.34 -9.15
C VAL A 274 -10.68 -10.44 -8.14
N ARG A 275 -10.49 -11.20 -7.07
CA ARG A 275 -11.48 -11.37 -6.00
C ARG A 275 -10.86 -11.06 -4.63
N PRO A 276 -11.64 -10.58 -3.64
CA PRO A 276 -11.13 -10.15 -2.34
C PRO A 276 -10.16 -11.13 -1.66
N HIS A 277 -10.47 -12.44 -1.70
CA HIS A 277 -9.61 -13.47 -1.09
C HIS A 277 -8.23 -13.61 -1.76
N MET A 278 -8.09 -13.19 -3.02
CA MET A 278 -6.81 -13.22 -3.75
C MET A 278 -5.85 -12.15 -3.25
N PHE A 279 -6.34 -11.00 -2.77
CA PHE A 279 -5.48 -9.97 -2.16
C PHE A 279 -4.78 -10.50 -0.94
N ARG A 280 -5.57 -11.04 0.00
CA ARG A 280 -5.08 -11.66 1.23
C ARG A 280 -4.06 -12.77 0.95
N ARG A 281 -4.30 -13.62 -0.05
CA ARG A 281 -3.37 -14.67 -0.46
C ARG A 281 -2.07 -14.09 -1.05
N THR A 282 -2.19 -13.11 -1.94
CA THR A 282 -1.03 -12.50 -2.61
C THR A 282 -0.16 -11.77 -1.59
N MET A 283 -0.74 -10.99 -0.68
CA MET A 283 0.01 -10.33 0.39
C MET A 283 0.67 -11.32 1.34
N ALA A 284 -0.03 -12.39 1.74
CA ALA A 284 0.56 -13.44 2.57
C ALA A 284 1.79 -14.08 1.92
N MET A 285 1.71 -14.39 0.62
CA MET A 285 2.83 -14.90 -0.18
C MET A 285 3.98 -13.89 -0.28
N LEU A 286 3.70 -12.61 -0.51
CA LEU A 286 4.74 -11.57 -0.55
C LEU A 286 5.47 -11.44 0.79
N THR A 287 4.76 -11.56 1.90
CA THR A 287 5.35 -11.46 3.25
C THR A 287 6.04 -12.74 3.74
N ASP A 288 5.81 -13.89 3.10
CA ASP A 288 6.38 -15.18 3.54
C ASP A 288 7.90 -15.21 3.46
N GLN A 289 8.48 -14.34 2.62
CA GLN A 289 9.92 -14.28 2.33
C GLN A 289 10.78 -13.74 3.47
N PHE A 290 10.16 -13.23 4.52
CA PHE A 290 10.86 -12.61 5.65
C PHE A 290 10.95 -13.57 6.83
N ALA A 291 12.09 -13.55 7.54
CA ALA A 291 12.28 -14.32 8.76
C ALA A 291 11.16 -14.02 9.78
N GLY A 292 10.59 -15.06 10.39
CA GLY A 292 9.48 -14.93 11.35
C GLY A 292 8.11 -14.62 10.73
N SER A 293 7.99 -14.60 9.40
CA SER A 293 6.73 -14.41 8.67
C SER A 293 5.66 -15.43 9.06
N GLU A 294 6.02 -16.69 9.35
CA GLU A 294 5.05 -17.73 9.74
C GLU A 294 4.24 -17.34 10.99
N ILE A 295 4.91 -16.75 11.99
CA ILE A 295 4.27 -16.27 13.23
C ILE A 295 3.48 -14.99 12.94
N ALA A 296 4.10 -14.02 12.25
CA ALA A 296 3.46 -12.75 11.90
C ALA A 296 2.17 -12.97 11.07
N LEU A 297 2.22 -13.85 10.08
CA LEU A 297 1.08 -14.27 9.28
C LEU A 297 0.06 -15.03 10.12
N GLY A 298 0.49 -15.94 11.00
CA GLY A 298 -0.40 -16.61 11.95
C GLY A 298 -1.22 -15.63 12.81
N ILE A 299 -0.58 -14.56 13.30
CA ILE A 299 -1.19 -13.47 14.05
C ILE A 299 -2.11 -12.62 13.17
N GLN A 300 -1.62 -12.12 12.03
CA GLN A 300 -2.36 -11.20 11.17
C GLN A 300 -3.58 -11.88 10.55
N LEU A 301 -3.43 -13.11 10.08
CA LEU A 301 -4.49 -13.90 9.47
C LEU A 301 -5.48 -14.50 10.50
N LYS A 302 -5.20 -14.38 11.80
CA LYS A 302 -6.00 -14.91 12.92
C LYS A 302 -6.12 -16.45 12.91
N HIS A 303 -5.04 -17.13 12.55
CA HIS A 303 -4.97 -18.59 12.47
C HIS A 303 -4.22 -19.28 13.64
N ILE A 304 -3.82 -18.52 14.66
CA ILE A 304 -2.97 -18.98 15.77
C ILE A 304 -3.55 -20.14 16.59
N ALA A 305 -4.86 -20.15 16.87
CA ALA A 305 -5.44 -21.05 17.87
C ALA A 305 -5.54 -22.53 17.45
N THR A 306 -5.33 -22.86 16.18
CA THR A 306 -5.36 -24.25 15.67
C THR A 306 -4.07 -24.66 14.96
N ARG A 307 -3.13 -23.72 14.76
CA ARG A 307 -1.94 -23.91 13.90
C ARG A 307 -0.59 -23.73 14.59
N ALA A 308 -0.56 -23.23 15.82
CA ALA A 308 0.67 -23.14 16.62
C ALA A 308 1.35 -24.51 16.88
N LEU A 309 0.68 -25.63 16.56
CA LEU A 309 1.21 -27.00 16.61
C LEU A 309 1.40 -27.67 15.23
N ALA A 310 1.01 -27.03 14.13
CA ALA A 310 1.00 -27.65 12.80
C ALA A 310 1.53 -26.71 11.71
N ASN A 311 2.85 -26.70 11.53
CA ASN A 311 3.64 -25.91 10.56
C ASN A 311 3.38 -26.25 9.06
N ARG A 312 2.21 -26.80 8.69
CA ARG A 312 1.89 -27.19 7.30
C ARG A 312 0.94 -26.24 6.56
N ALA A 313 -0.02 -25.61 7.26
CA ALA A 313 -1.14 -24.95 6.59
C ALA A 313 -0.89 -23.48 6.17
N THR A 314 0.04 -22.77 6.81
CA THR A 314 0.43 -21.41 6.38
C THR A 314 1.32 -21.46 5.14
N ARG A 315 2.24 -22.43 5.06
CA ARG A 315 3.06 -22.68 3.87
C ARG A 315 2.23 -22.93 2.62
N GLY A 316 1.17 -23.73 2.70
CA GLY A 316 0.27 -23.96 1.55
C GLY A 316 -0.51 -22.71 1.10
N TYR A 317 -0.80 -21.78 2.02
CA TYR A 317 -1.52 -20.54 1.71
C TYR A 317 -0.59 -19.46 1.13
N ALA A 318 0.65 -19.42 1.62
CA ALA A 318 1.66 -18.44 1.24
C ALA A 318 2.60 -18.92 0.12
N ALA A 319 2.50 -20.18 -0.31
CA ALA A 319 3.30 -20.74 -1.39
C ALA A 319 3.14 -19.92 -2.69
N PRO A 320 4.25 -19.49 -3.31
CA PRO A 320 4.20 -18.73 -4.56
C PRO A 320 3.67 -19.59 -5.71
N ASP A 321 2.92 -18.97 -6.62
CA ASP A 321 2.66 -19.57 -7.93
C ASP A 321 3.88 -19.40 -8.85
N ALA A 322 3.91 -20.11 -9.99
CA ALA A 322 5.09 -20.13 -10.86
C ALA A 322 5.51 -18.75 -11.40
N THR A 323 4.54 -17.85 -11.65
CA THR A 323 4.83 -16.50 -12.12
C THR A 323 5.45 -15.64 -11.03
N TRP A 324 4.89 -15.71 -9.82
CA TRP A 324 5.46 -15.04 -8.66
C TRP A 324 6.79 -15.64 -8.24
N ALA A 325 6.96 -16.96 -8.28
CA ALA A 325 8.22 -17.62 -7.93
C ALA A 325 9.37 -17.04 -8.76
N LYS A 326 9.21 -16.95 -10.08
CA LYS A 326 10.22 -16.35 -10.96
C LYS A 326 10.47 -14.87 -10.64
N HIS A 327 9.41 -14.05 -10.53
CA HIS A 327 9.56 -12.61 -10.26
C HIS A 327 10.21 -12.34 -8.90
N LEU A 328 9.85 -13.13 -7.89
CA LEU A 328 10.36 -13.03 -6.53
C LEU A 328 11.79 -13.53 -6.45
N ASP A 329 12.12 -14.65 -7.09
CA ASP A 329 13.48 -15.14 -7.18
C ASP A 329 14.38 -14.12 -7.87
N ASP A 330 13.97 -13.57 -9.01
CA ASP A 330 14.73 -12.53 -9.74
C ASP A 330 14.94 -11.28 -8.87
N ALA A 331 13.89 -10.81 -8.16
CA ALA A 331 13.97 -9.65 -7.29
C ALA A 331 14.84 -9.89 -6.05
N VAL A 332 14.69 -11.04 -5.41
CA VAL A 332 15.50 -11.46 -4.25
C VAL A 332 16.95 -11.64 -4.67
N HIS A 333 17.23 -12.26 -5.81
CA HIS A 333 18.57 -12.38 -6.36
C HIS A 333 19.19 -11.02 -6.70
N ALA A 334 18.43 -10.10 -7.31
CA ALA A 334 18.90 -8.76 -7.62
C ALA A 334 19.20 -7.94 -6.36
N ALA A 335 18.32 -7.99 -5.36
CA ALA A 335 18.51 -7.30 -4.07
C ALA A 335 19.69 -7.86 -3.29
N ARG A 336 19.82 -9.20 -3.21
CA ARG A 336 20.96 -9.88 -2.59
C ARG A 336 22.27 -9.52 -3.30
N PHE A 337 22.27 -9.52 -4.63
CA PHE A 337 23.45 -9.19 -5.42
C PHE A 337 23.86 -7.72 -5.22
N ARG A 338 22.90 -6.78 -5.17
CA ARG A 338 23.18 -5.38 -4.87
C ARG A 338 23.84 -5.23 -3.50
N ARG A 339 23.27 -5.85 -2.46
CA ARG A 339 23.84 -5.79 -1.11
C ARG A 339 25.20 -6.49 -1.01
N LEU A 340 25.42 -7.55 -1.78
CA LEU A 340 26.74 -8.18 -1.91
C LEU A 340 27.76 -7.22 -2.57
N LYS A 341 27.35 -6.46 -3.60
CA LYS A 341 28.20 -5.41 -4.18
C LYS A 341 28.53 -4.32 -3.17
N ASP A 342 27.56 -3.92 -2.35
CA ASP A 342 27.79 -2.90 -1.31
C ASP A 342 28.85 -3.40 -0.31
N LEU A 343 28.76 -4.67 0.12
CA LEU A 343 29.80 -5.29 0.96
C LEU A 343 31.16 -5.38 0.25
N TYR A 344 31.19 -5.73 -1.04
CA TYR A 344 32.44 -5.78 -1.81
C TYR A 344 33.08 -4.39 -1.91
N GLY A 345 32.30 -3.35 -2.21
CA GLY A 345 32.77 -1.97 -2.27
C GLY A 345 33.31 -1.47 -0.94
N ALA A 346 32.60 -1.74 0.16
CA ALA A 346 33.06 -1.42 1.52
C ALA A 346 34.37 -2.15 1.88
N HIS A 347 34.47 -3.45 1.54
CA HIS A 347 35.73 -4.20 1.75
C HIS A 347 36.88 -3.63 0.92
N ALA A 348 36.63 -3.28 -0.34
CA ALA A 348 37.63 -2.68 -1.23
C ALA A 348 38.10 -1.28 -0.76
N SER A 349 37.25 -0.52 -0.06
CA SER A 349 37.63 0.74 0.60
C SER A 349 38.34 0.55 1.94
N GLY A 350 38.52 -0.70 2.40
CA GLY A 350 39.14 -1.02 3.68
C GLY A 350 38.20 -0.92 4.89
N GLU A 351 36.89 -0.81 4.67
CA GLU A 351 35.90 -0.82 5.74
C GLU A 351 35.61 -2.24 6.27
N GLU A 352 35.27 -2.32 7.56
CA GLU A 352 34.89 -3.59 8.17
C GLU A 352 33.47 -3.98 7.77
N ILE A 353 33.35 -5.10 7.06
CA ILE A 353 32.07 -5.61 6.54
C ILE A 353 31.38 -6.57 7.51
N GLY A 354 32.11 -7.16 8.46
CA GLY A 354 31.52 -8.00 9.50
C GLY A 354 32.52 -8.93 10.20
N PHE A 355 32.01 -9.61 11.22
CA PHE A 355 32.81 -10.37 12.16
C PHE A 355 32.47 -11.87 12.16
N GLY A 356 33.46 -12.68 12.51
CA GLY A 356 33.35 -14.13 12.66
C GLY A 356 33.84 -14.94 11.44
N PRO A 357 33.87 -16.28 11.54
CA PRO A 357 34.51 -17.14 10.53
C PRO A 357 33.89 -17.02 9.13
N ALA A 358 32.59 -16.72 9.03
CA ALA A 358 31.94 -16.50 7.75
C ALA A 358 32.37 -15.17 7.11
N ALA A 359 32.58 -14.13 7.91
CA ALA A 359 33.07 -12.84 7.41
C ALA A 359 34.47 -12.98 6.83
N GLU A 360 35.38 -13.67 7.54
CA GLU A 360 36.75 -13.90 7.07
C GLU A 360 36.78 -14.71 5.77
N ARG A 361 35.91 -15.71 5.62
CA ARG A 361 35.75 -16.43 4.34
C ARG A 361 35.25 -15.52 3.23
N LEU A 362 34.32 -14.61 3.53
CA LEU A 362 33.79 -13.66 2.54
C LEU A 362 34.87 -12.66 2.09
N LYS A 363 35.61 -12.08 3.04
CA LYS A 363 36.74 -11.18 2.80
C LYS A 363 37.78 -11.84 1.89
N ALA A 364 38.17 -13.09 2.19
CA ALA A 364 39.11 -13.84 1.36
C ALA A 364 38.61 -14.06 -0.08
N VAL A 365 37.30 -14.27 -0.28
CA VAL A 365 36.71 -14.37 -1.63
C VAL A 365 36.74 -13.01 -2.32
N PHE A 366 36.45 -11.93 -1.61
CA PHE A 366 36.55 -10.57 -2.16
C PHE A 366 37.98 -10.22 -2.55
N ASP A 367 38.98 -10.55 -1.73
CA ASP A 367 40.40 -10.34 -2.05
C ASP A 367 40.81 -11.07 -3.34
N GLN A 368 40.33 -12.31 -3.53
CA GLN A 368 40.56 -13.07 -4.77
C GLN A 368 39.90 -12.40 -5.98
N VAL A 369 38.69 -11.86 -5.81
CA VAL A 369 38.00 -11.12 -6.87
C VAL A 369 38.77 -9.85 -7.21
N THR A 370 39.14 -9.03 -6.22
CA THR A 370 39.93 -7.80 -6.40
C THR A 370 41.24 -8.07 -7.13
N ALA A 371 42.01 -9.06 -6.68
CA ALA A 371 43.27 -9.44 -7.33
C ALA A 371 43.06 -9.90 -8.79
N THR A 372 41.95 -10.59 -9.08
CA THR A 372 41.62 -11.03 -10.45
C THR A 372 41.20 -9.86 -11.33
N VAL A 373 40.50 -8.87 -10.78
CA VAL A 373 40.09 -7.64 -11.50
C VAL A 373 41.33 -6.82 -11.86
N GLU A 374 42.22 -6.58 -10.88
CA GLU A 374 43.48 -5.86 -11.08
C GLU A 374 44.36 -6.53 -12.14
N ALA A 375 44.53 -7.86 -12.06
CA ALA A 375 45.32 -8.62 -13.02
C ALA A 375 44.77 -8.58 -14.46
N ARG A 376 43.47 -8.30 -14.62
CA ARG A 376 42.80 -8.21 -15.93
C ARG A 376 42.64 -6.77 -16.42
N HIS A 377 43.07 -5.78 -15.66
CA HIS A 377 42.71 -4.37 -15.88
C HIS A 377 41.19 -4.19 -16.10
N GLY A 378 40.40 -4.92 -15.32
CA GLY A 378 38.94 -4.97 -15.45
C GLY A 378 38.25 -3.71 -14.92
N ASP A 379 37.08 -3.41 -15.48
CA ASP A 379 36.19 -2.35 -15.02
C ASP A 379 35.07 -2.89 -14.11
N ALA A 380 34.14 -2.04 -13.70
CA ALA A 380 32.99 -2.42 -12.86
C ALA A 380 32.12 -3.54 -13.46
N ARG A 381 32.14 -3.75 -14.78
CA ARG A 381 31.41 -4.84 -15.42
C ARG A 381 32.13 -6.18 -15.20
N VAL A 382 33.46 -6.19 -15.30
CA VAL A 382 34.28 -7.36 -15.00
C VAL A 382 34.15 -7.77 -13.53
N GLU A 383 34.08 -6.80 -12.62
CA GLU A 383 33.80 -7.03 -11.19
C GLU A 383 32.45 -7.74 -10.98
N ASP A 384 31.37 -7.23 -11.58
CA ASP A 384 30.04 -7.82 -11.45
C ASP A 384 30.00 -9.26 -11.98
N ASP A 385 30.65 -9.51 -13.10
CA ASP A 385 30.73 -10.84 -13.68
C ASP A 385 31.52 -11.80 -12.77
N LEU A 386 32.60 -11.34 -12.13
CA LEU A 386 33.39 -12.14 -11.20
C LEU A 386 32.64 -12.43 -9.90
N LEU A 387 31.95 -11.44 -9.32
CA LEU A 387 31.10 -11.63 -8.14
C LEU A 387 29.96 -12.63 -8.42
N ARG A 388 29.35 -12.57 -9.61
CA ARG A 388 28.34 -13.57 -10.03
C ARG A 388 28.95 -14.97 -10.18
N LYS A 389 30.15 -15.07 -10.76
CA LYS A 389 30.86 -16.35 -10.95
C LYS A 389 31.36 -16.96 -9.65
N ALA A 390 31.69 -16.15 -8.65
CA ALA A 390 32.11 -16.60 -7.33
C ALA A 390 31.02 -17.39 -6.59
N ARG A 391 29.75 -17.28 -7.02
CA ARG A 391 28.61 -18.05 -6.47
C ARG A 391 28.52 -17.98 -4.94
N ILE A 392 28.77 -16.78 -4.39
CA ILE A 392 28.75 -16.53 -2.95
C ILE A 392 27.31 -16.74 -2.44
N THR A 393 27.13 -17.77 -1.62
CA THR A 393 25.86 -18.03 -0.93
C THR A 393 25.79 -17.15 0.30
N ILE A 394 24.96 -16.11 0.27
CA ILE A 394 24.70 -15.24 1.41
C ILE A 394 23.21 -14.95 1.55
N ARG A 395 22.69 -15.10 2.78
CA ARG A 395 21.33 -14.73 3.18
C ARG A 395 21.43 -13.59 4.18
N PHE A 396 20.94 -12.41 3.82
CA PHE A 396 20.92 -11.26 4.72
C PHE A 396 19.77 -11.40 5.72
N GLY A 397 20.09 -11.43 7.01
CA GLY A 397 19.12 -11.65 8.08
C GLY A 397 19.14 -10.52 9.10
N THR A 398 18.16 -10.52 10.00
CA THR A 398 18.05 -9.49 11.06
C THR A 398 19.04 -9.70 12.20
N LEU A 399 19.41 -10.96 12.46
CA LEU A 399 20.34 -11.31 13.53
C LEU A 399 21.76 -11.52 12.99
N ASN A 400 21.89 -11.99 11.76
CA ASN A 400 23.17 -12.20 11.12
C ASN A 400 22.98 -12.33 9.60
N ASN A 401 24.09 -12.15 8.88
CA ASN A 401 24.21 -12.59 7.50
C ASN A 401 24.68 -14.05 7.51
N CYS A 402 23.95 -14.95 6.85
CA CYS A 402 24.21 -16.38 6.86
C CYS A 402 24.84 -16.82 5.56
N LEU A 403 26.07 -17.33 5.62
CA LEU A 403 26.82 -17.86 4.47
C LEU A 403 26.65 -19.38 4.30
N PHE A 404 25.48 -19.89 4.67
CA PHE A 404 25.16 -21.30 4.50
C PHE A 404 25.15 -21.68 3.00
N ASP A 405 25.91 -22.71 2.65
CA ASP A 405 25.90 -23.33 1.33
C ASP A 405 25.09 -24.64 1.38
N GLU A 406 24.02 -24.70 0.60
CA GLU A 406 23.16 -25.90 0.48
C GLU A 406 23.92 -27.11 -0.05
N ARG A 407 25.01 -26.90 -0.81
CA ARG A 407 25.86 -27.97 -1.33
C ARG A 407 26.83 -28.52 -0.29
N ASN A 408 27.07 -27.75 0.77
CA ASN A 408 27.93 -28.13 1.88
C ASN A 408 27.29 -27.72 3.21
N PRO A 409 26.27 -28.46 3.68
CA PRO A 409 25.54 -28.12 4.90
C PRO A 409 26.36 -28.35 6.18
N ALA A 410 27.58 -28.89 6.08
CA ALA A 410 28.44 -29.16 7.22
C ALA A 410 28.77 -27.88 8.01
N GLY A 411 28.79 -27.98 9.34
CA GLY A 411 29.05 -26.86 10.24
C GLY A 411 27.87 -25.91 10.45
N ALA A 412 26.70 -26.18 9.86
CA ALA A 412 25.49 -25.42 10.15
C ALA A 412 24.86 -25.85 11.48
N VAL A 413 25.17 -25.10 12.55
CA VAL A 413 24.68 -25.38 13.92
C VAL A 413 23.16 -25.47 14.01
N CYS A 414 22.43 -24.77 13.14
CA CYS A 414 20.96 -24.85 13.12
C CYS A 414 20.41 -26.21 12.69
N LEU A 415 21.19 -26.99 11.92
CA LEU A 415 20.83 -28.34 11.45
C LEU A 415 21.32 -29.44 12.40
N GLU A 416 22.21 -29.12 13.34
CA GLU A 416 22.71 -30.09 14.32
C GLU A 416 21.55 -30.63 15.18
N ASN A 417 21.41 -31.96 15.18
CA ASN A 417 20.39 -32.71 15.91
C ASN A 417 18.96 -32.18 15.64
N ALA A 418 18.72 -31.62 14.46
CA ALA A 418 17.42 -31.10 14.07
C ALA A 418 16.63 -32.16 13.30
N VAL A 419 15.32 -32.23 13.57
CA VAL A 419 14.39 -32.90 12.66
C VAL A 419 14.11 -31.94 11.52
N VAL A 420 14.74 -32.18 10.37
CA VAL A 420 14.53 -31.37 9.18
C VAL A 420 13.23 -31.83 8.50
N PRO A 421 12.24 -30.95 8.29
CA PRO A 421 11.02 -31.30 7.59
C PRO A 421 11.30 -31.80 6.17
N GLU A 422 10.52 -32.78 5.71
CA GLU A 422 10.61 -33.28 4.33
C GLU A 422 10.42 -32.13 3.32
N GLY A 423 11.34 -32.02 2.36
CA GLY A 423 11.37 -30.95 1.36
C GLY A 423 11.99 -29.62 1.83
N HIS A 424 12.45 -29.49 3.07
CA HIS A 424 13.14 -28.27 3.53
C HIS A 424 14.58 -28.21 3.00
N THR A 425 14.93 -27.11 2.33
CA THR A 425 16.28 -26.80 1.86
C THR A 425 16.76 -25.51 2.50
N GLY A 426 17.99 -25.49 3.03
CA GLY A 426 18.58 -24.29 3.65
C GLY A 426 18.64 -24.32 5.19
N PRO A 427 19.10 -23.22 5.82
CA PRO A 427 19.24 -23.14 7.27
C PRO A 427 17.88 -23.11 7.99
N LEU A 428 17.85 -23.57 9.25
CA LEU A 428 16.70 -23.42 10.14
C LEU A 428 16.84 -22.16 11.00
N GLU A 429 16.18 -21.07 10.61
CA GLU A 429 16.37 -19.74 11.21
C GLU A 429 16.01 -19.69 12.70
N ASP A 430 14.95 -20.37 13.13
CA ASP A 430 14.53 -20.45 14.54
C ASP A 430 15.56 -21.16 15.45
N ARG A 431 16.49 -21.89 14.84
CA ARG A 431 17.59 -22.59 15.52
C ARG A 431 18.92 -21.89 15.30
N CYS A 432 18.93 -20.68 14.74
CA CYS A 432 20.17 -19.97 14.45
C CYS A 432 20.96 -19.70 15.74
N ARG A 433 22.27 -19.91 15.66
CA ARG A 433 23.23 -19.66 16.76
C ARG A 433 24.33 -18.71 16.30
N PRO A 434 24.05 -17.40 16.13
CA PRO A 434 25.05 -16.44 15.67
C PRO A 434 26.27 -16.35 16.61
N ASP A 435 26.04 -16.65 17.88
CA ASP A 435 27.06 -16.74 18.94
C ASP A 435 28.14 -17.79 18.68
N ARG A 436 27.90 -18.83 17.85
CA ARG A 436 28.91 -19.89 17.60
C ARG A 436 28.89 -20.53 16.20
N CYS A 437 27.89 -20.23 15.39
CA CYS A 437 27.77 -20.84 14.06
C CYS A 437 28.87 -20.29 13.12
N PRO A 438 29.69 -21.15 12.49
CA PRO A 438 30.76 -20.73 11.57
C PRO A 438 30.22 -20.16 10.25
N ASN A 439 28.94 -20.39 9.93
CA ASN A 439 28.25 -19.80 8.79
C ASN A 439 27.61 -18.44 9.12
N SER A 440 27.74 -17.97 10.35
CA SER A 440 27.20 -16.67 10.77
C SER A 440 28.25 -15.58 10.61
N MET A 441 27.94 -14.60 9.77
CA MET A 441 28.65 -13.33 9.64
C MET A 441 27.84 -12.28 10.38
N ILE A 442 28.47 -11.65 11.37
CA ILE A 442 27.85 -10.55 12.10
C ILE A 442 28.28 -9.24 11.44
N GLY A 443 27.47 -8.73 10.52
CA GLY A 443 27.68 -7.41 9.92
C GLY A 443 27.58 -6.27 10.93
N THR A 444 28.16 -5.11 10.60
CA THR A 444 28.18 -3.91 11.44
C THR A 444 26.78 -3.38 11.76
N GLU A 445 25.81 -3.65 10.88
CA GLU A 445 24.40 -3.29 11.07
C GLU A 445 23.72 -4.04 12.24
N HIS A 446 24.26 -5.18 12.67
CA HIS A 446 23.68 -5.98 13.75
C HIS A 446 24.11 -5.52 15.15
N ILE A 447 25.17 -4.71 15.25
CA ILE A 447 25.75 -4.31 16.55
C ILE A 447 24.72 -3.63 17.46
N PRO A 448 23.95 -2.62 17.00
CA PRO A 448 22.99 -1.94 17.86
C PRO A 448 21.90 -2.87 18.39
N LEU A 449 21.51 -3.88 17.59
CA LEU A 449 20.50 -4.86 17.98
C LEU A 449 20.99 -5.73 19.13
N TYR A 450 22.21 -6.25 19.04
CA TYR A 450 22.78 -7.09 20.11
C TYR A 450 23.11 -6.31 21.37
N ASP A 451 23.63 -5.08 21.25
CA ASP A 451 23.89 -4.22 22.40
C ASP A 451 22.59 -3.88 23.15
N SER A 452 21.55 -3.47 22.41
CA SER A 452 20.24 -3.20 22.98
C SER A 452 19.66 -4.44 23.65
N HIS A 453 19.69 -5.60 22.98
CA HIS A 453 19.18 -6.84 23.54
C HIS A 453 19.90 -7.22 24.83
N HIS A 454 21.23 -7.19 24.83
CA HIS A 454 22.05 -7.51 26.00
C HIS A 454 21.70 -6.59 27.18
N ARG A 455 21.65 -5.27 26.95
CA ARG A 455 21.27 -4.29 27.97
C ARG A 455 19.87 -4.55 28.55
N THR A 456 18.90 -4.85 27.69
CA THR A 456 17.54 -5.18 28.14
C THR A 456 17.52 -6.44 29.01
N GLN A 457 18.24 -7.50 28.64
CA GLN A 457 18.31 -8.71 29.47
C GLN A 457 18.96 -8.42 30.83
N LEU A 458 20.05 -7.64 30.87
CA LEU A 458 20.69 -7.22 32.12
C LEU A 458 19.74 -6.42 33.03
N GLN A 459 18.94 -5.52 32.47
CA GLN A 459 17.91 -4.80 33.21
C GLN A 459 16.84 -5.75 33.76
N LEU A 460 16.37 -6.71 32.96
CA LEU A 460 15.37 -7.67 33.40
C LEU A 460 15.88 -8.56 34.55
N LEU A 461 17.17 -8.91 34.57
CA LEU A 461 17.79 -9.66 35.68
C LEU A 461 17.78 -8.90 37.01
N GLN A 462 17.64 -7.57 37.00
CA GLN A 462 17.52 -6.76 38.20
C GLN A 462 16.10 -6.75 38.79
N THR A 463 15.12 -7.34 38.10
CA THR A 463 13.72 -7.37 38.56
C THR A 463 13.59 -8.18 39.87
N PRO A 464 13.08 -7.59 40.97
CA PRO A 464 12.87 -8.31 42.21
C PRO A 464 11.87 -9.46 42.06
N GLY A 465 12.12 -10.59 42.75
CA GLY A 465 11.20 -11.73 42.77
C GLY A 465 11.15 -12.54 41.46
N LEU A 466 12.13 -12.42 40.58
CA LEU A 466 12.15 -13.14 39.32
C LEU A 466 12.25 -14.68 39.55
N PRO A 467 11.33 -15.51 39.00
CA PRO A 467 11.40 -16.96 39.16
C PRO A 467 12.69 -17.56 38.62
N ALA A 468 13.22 -18.60 39.29
CA ALA A 468 14.51 -19.20 38.96
C ALA A 468 14.63 -19.66 37.48
N GLY A 469 13.59 -20.30 36.94
CA GLY A 469 13.57 -20.72 35.54
C GLY A 469 13.63 -19.54 34.56
N ARG A 470 12.95 -18.43 34.88
CA ARG A 470 12.98 -17.21 34.07
C ARG A 470 14.34 -16.51 34.19
N LYS A 471 14.94 -16.49 35.38
CA LYS A 471 16.30 -15.98 35.59
C LYS A 471 17.31 -16.74 34.74
N ALA A 472 17.27 -18.08 34.78
CA ALA A 472 18.16 -18.92 33.98
C ALA A 472 17.99 -18.72 32.47
N LEU A 473 16.75 -18.50 32.00
CA LEU A 473 16.51 -18.19 30.59
C LEU A 473 17.11 -16.83 30.19
N ILE A 474 16.84 -15.78 30.96
CA ILE A 474 17.34 -14.43 30.69
C ILE A 474 18.87 -14.37 30.76
N SER A 475 19.48 -15.05 31.74
CA SER A 475 20.94 -15.16 31.83
C SER A 475 21.55 -15.80 30.58
N ARG A 476 20.97 -16.90 30.07
CA ARG A 476 21.45 -17.54 28.84
C ARG A 476 21.31 -16.63 27.61
N GLU A 477 20.22 -15.87 27.50
CA GLU A 477 20.06 -14.92 26.40
C GLU A 477 21.05 -13.76 26.49
N ALA A 478 21.32 -13.26 27.69
CA ALA A 478 22.37 -12.24 27.92
C ALA A 478 23.76 -12.77 27.54
N GLU A 479 24.11 -13.98 27.99
CA GLU A 479 25.38 -14.65 27.64
C GLU A 479 25.53 -14.83 26.12
N ARG A 480 24.45 -15.22 25.43
CA ARG A 480 24.45 -15.37 23.96
C ARG A 480 24.67 -14.03 23.26
N ALA A 481 23.99 -12.98 23.69
CA ALA A 481 24.17 -11.65 23.11
C ALA A 481 25.59 -11.12 23.38
N GLN A 482 26.11 -11.32 24.59
CA GLN A 482 27.48 -10.95 24.95
C GLN A 482 28.51 -11.71 24.09
N ALA A 483 28.36 -13.02 23.91
CA ALA A 483 29.26 -13.82 23.06
C ALA A 483 29.28 -13.33 21.60
N VAL A 484 28.16 -12.80 21.09
CA VAL A 484 28.13 -12.16 19.77
C VAL A 484 28.86 -10.81 19.79
N LEU A 485 28.67 -10.00 20.82
CA LEU A 485 29.38 -8.72 21.00
C LEU A 485 30.90 -8.93 21.17
N ASP A 486 31.33 -10.00 21.84
CA ASP A 486 32.75 -10.32 22.06
C ASP A 486 33.47 -10.63 20.75
N LYS A 487 32.81 -11.33 19.83
CA LYS A 487 33.32 -11.56 18.46
C LYS A 487 33.59 -10.26 17.71
N MET A 488 32.84 -9.20 17.99
CA MET A 488 33.03 -7.89 17.35
C MET A 488 34.20 -7.12 17.95
N ARG A 489 34.54 -7.39 19.22
CA ARG A 489 35.63 -6.71 19.94
C ARG A 489 37.01 -7.34 19.72
N GLY A 490 37.08 -8.44 18.96
CA GLY A 490 38.33 -9.17 18.72
C GLY A 490 38.80 -10.00 19.90
N THR A 491 37.95 -10.24 20.90
CA THR A 491 38.28 -11.12 22.03
C THR A 491 37.94 -12.56 21.62
N PRO A 492 38.90 -13.50 21.58
CA PRO A 492 38.57 -14.90 21.35
C PRO A 492 37.68 -15.40 22.50
N ALA A 493 36.63 -16.14 22.14
CA ALA A 493 35.69 -16.77 23.06
C ALA A 493 36.33 -17.94 23.83
#